data_AF-A0A401NJ85-F1
#
_entry.id   AF-A0A401NJ85-F1
#
_cell.length_a   1.000
_cell.length_b   1.000
_cell.length_c   1.000
_cell.angle_alpha   90.00
_cell.angle_beta   90.00
_cell.angle_gamma   90.00
#
_symmetry.space_group_name_H-M   'P 1'
#
loop_
_entity.id
_entity.type
_entity.pdbx_description
1 polymer ?
#
loop_
_entity_poly.entity_id
_entity_poly.type
_entity_poly.pdbx_seq_one_letter_code
_entity_poly.pdbx_strand_id
1 'polypeptide(L)'
;MQTDYGCDIEKGSICTYHPGAVHCVRAIQASPKYGAGQQCCYDAKGRQILTGDSIGGSTPDRGHDWGSPPYVNPPRVPGFSHGLYDVISFYYCCLWSDHCQYYFRHRPSSGCRTYRPPKVGTAFGDPHLFTFDGANFTFNGRGEYTLVKGEGNGTNGTLRIQGRTDLIENINGIHENATGLTAVAMQEGDSDVIEVRVSNHSSNGSLEVLLNHGFVTFDEQNWMDLKGVFMYSANRQNVTVMFASGAGVEMRARGTILSIVVLLPETFVNQTEGLFGVMNNDPDDDFTYKNGSVLSADASQEMLYKLGASWAIDNKSSLFTYDSQFLLDSYLHAPKHDLDFTPIFHVSDNPEDPLYAEMQALCQENKFCRFDTLVTKSLKVGNATKVSYESYVTLIESLEPVTSCGFLEEPKNGKKKGNFYLIGALVNFTCNQGHVLSGSATRTCLPTGQWSGEPTFCISENILGIVLGTLLAVFSLVVIGVILCLNEKRLKM
;
A
#
# COMPACT_ATOMS: atom_id res chain seq x y z
N MET A 1 -3.70 -0.95 5.28
CA MET A 1 -3.64 -2.10 6.24
C MET A 1 -3.47 -1.53 7.64
N GLN A 2 -3.86 -2.28 8.67
CA GLN A 2 -3.69 -1.89 10.06
C GLN A 2 -2.80 -2.90 10.79
N THR A 3 -2.12 -2.48 11.86
CA THR A 3 -1.30 -3.41 12.66
C THR A 3 -2.18 -4.38 13.44
N ASP A 4 -1.76 -5.64 13.53
CA ASP A 4 -2.41 -6.61 14.40
C ASP A 4 -2.08 -6.30 15.86
N TYR A 5 -3.11 -6.13 16.70
CA TYR A 5 -2.94 -5.76 18.10
C TYR A 5 -2.02 -6.72 18.88
N GLY A 6 -1.97 -7.99 18.51
CA GLY A 6 -1.14 -9.02 19.14
C GLY A 6 0.25 -9.21 18.53
N CYS A 7 0.58 -8.53 17.42
CA CYS A 7 1.85 -8.69 16.72
C CYS A 7 2.24 -7.39 15.99
N ASP A 8 2.71 -6.42 16.76
CA ASP A 8 3.09 -5.10 16.31
C ASP A 8 4.54 -4.80 16.73
N ILE A 9 5.40 -4.53 15.74
CA ILE A 9 6.82 -4.28 15.95
C ILE A 9 7.07 -2.96 16.66
N GLU A 10 6.20 -1.97 16.45
CA GLU A 10 6.34 -0.63 17.04
C GLU A 10 5.97 -0.63 18.53
N LYS A 11 5.08 -1.54 18.93
CA LYS A 11 4.64 -1.68 20.33
C LYS A 11 5.46 -2.72 21.11
N GLY A 12 6.39 -3.41 20.46
CA GLY A 12 7.16 -4.50 21.06
C GLY A 12 6.30 -5.70 21.47
N SER A 13 5.18 -5.94 20.77
CA SER A 13 4.27 -7.04 21.08
C SER A 13 4.91 -8.41 20.83
N ILE A 14 4.58 -9.39 21.66
CA ILE A 14 4.99 -10.79 21.45
C ILE A 14 3.95 -11.47 20.57
N CYS A 15 4.34 -11.80 19.33
CA CYS A 15 3.53 -12.47 18.31
C CYS A 15 3.18 -13.93 18.69
N THR A 16 2.39 -14.10 19.75
CA THR A 16 2.16 -15.37 20.46
C THR A 16 1.56 -16.45 19.55
N TYR A 17 0.63 -16.07 18.68
CA TYR A 17 -0.02 -16.99 17.74
C TYR A 17 0.67 -17.05 16.37
N HIS A 18 1.74 -16.27 16.17
CA HIS A 18 2.48 -16.18 14.93
C HIS A 18 3.98 -16.39 15.18
N PRO A 19 4.41 -17.61 15.56
CA PRO A 19 5.80 -17.87 15.87
C PRO A 19 6.72 -17.59 14.67
N GLY A 20 7.79 -16.83 14.92
CA GLY A 20 8.73 -16.36 13.91
C GLY A 20 8.35 -15.02 13.28
N ALA A 21 7.13 -14.52 13.48
CA ALA A 21 6.74 -13.18 13.11
C ALA A 21 7.22 -12.16 14.15
N VAL A 22 7.50 -10.95 13.68
CA VAL A 22 7.70 -9.75 14.54
C VAL A 22 6.65 -8.69 14.27
N HIS A 23 5.93 -8.81 13.16
CA HIS A 23 4.90 -7.86 12.75
C HIS A 23 3.84 -8.58 11.93
N CYS A 24 2.57 -8.33 12.23
CA CYS A 24 1.46 -8.72 11.37
C CYS A 24 0.59 -7.49 11.10
N VAL A 25 0.01 -7.47 9.90
CA VAL A 25 -0.95 -6.46 9.48
C VAL A 25 -2.21 -7.13 8.94
N ARG A 26 -3.35 -6.47 9.13
CA ARG A 26 -4.64 -6.91 8.62
C ARG A 26 -5.15 -5.95 7.56
N ALA A 27 -5.94 -6.50 6.63
CA ALA A 27 -6.80 -5.69 5.80
C ALA A 27 -7.68 -4.80 6.70
N ILE A 28 -7.93 -3.58 6.24
CA ILE A 28 -8.81 -2.63 6.94
C ILE A 28 -10.25 -2.85 6.52
N GLN A 29 -10.45 -3.24 5.27
CA GLN A 29 -11.76 -3.53 4.73
C GLN A 29 -11.86 -4.98 4.31
N ALA A 30 -13.04 -5.54 4.53
CA ALA A 30 -13.40 -6.84 4.01
C ALA A 30 -13.53 -6.81 2.49
N SER A 31 -13.26 -7.95 1.86
CA SER A 31 -13.64 -8.16 0.45
C SER A 31 -15.13 -7.87 0.26
N PRO A 32 -15.52 -6.91 -0.60
CA PRO A 32 -16.93 -6.59 -0.81
C PRO A 32 -17.72 -7.80 -1.31
N LYS A 33 -17.07 -8.67 -2.10
CA LYS A 33 -17.67 -9.89 -2.67
C LYS A 33 -17.81 -11.02 -1.64
N TYR A 34 -16.80 -11.25 -0.81
CA TYR A 34 -16.74 -12.45 0.03
C TYR A 34 -16.92 -12.20 1.53
N GLY A 35 -16.84 -10.94 2.00
CA GLY A 35 -16.77 -10.61 3.43
C GLY A 35 -15.48 -11.08 4.11
N ALA A 36 -14.50 -11.53 3.33
CA ALA A 36 -13.23 -12.10 3.78
C ALA A 36 -12.19 -11.02 4.12
N GLY A 37 -11.27 -11.34 5.02
CA GLY A 37 -10.12 -10.51 5.36
C GLY A 37 -8.79 -11.14 4.93
N GLN A 38 -7.70 -10.44 5.21
CA GLN A 38 -6.35 -10.95 4.99
C GLN A 38 -5.46 -10.47 6.13
N GLN A 39 -4.68 -11.39 6.70
CA GLN A 39 -3.59 -11.09 7.61
C GLN A 39 -2.27 -11.45 6.95
N CYS A 40 -1.32 -10.52 6.98
CA CYS A 40 0.05 -10.70 6.47
C CYS A 40 1.02 -10.57 7.63
N CYS A 41 1.81 -11.62 7.87
CA CYS A 41 2.80 -11.67 8.94
C CYS A 41 4.21 -11.71 8.37
N TYR A 42 5.13 -10.97 8.99
CA TYR A 42 6.48 -10.73 8.52
C TYR A 42 7.49 -11.11 9.61
N ASP A 43 8.61 -11.69 9.18
CA ASP A 43 9.74 -11.97 10.04
C ASP A 43 10.62 -10.73 10.27
N ALA A 44 11.63 -10.86 11.13
CA ALA A 44 12.57 -9.78 11.45
C ALA A 44 13.41 -9.27 10.25
N LYS A 45 13.36 -9.96 9.11
CA LYS A 45 14.02 -9.55 7.86
C LYS A 45 13.03 -8.90 6.88
N GLY A 46 11.79 -8.62 7.31
CA GLY A 46 10.73 -8.07 6.46
C GLY A 46 10.15 -9.06 5.46
N ARG A 47 10.40 -10.37 5.62
CA ARG A 47 9.91 -11.39 4.67
C ARG A 47 8.54 -11.89 5.11
N GLN A 48 7.62 -11.97 4.17
CA GLN A 48 6.30 -12.55 4.44
C GLN A 48 6.46 -14.04 4.82
N ILE A 49 5.89 -14.40 5.96
CA ILE A 49 5.85 -15.77 6.45
C ILE A 49 4.64 -16.45 5.80
N LEU A 50 4.86 -17.58 5.14
CA LEU A 50 3.81 -18.36 4.49
C LEU A 50 3.40 -19.56 5.34
N THR A 51 2.11 -19.89 5.32
CA THR A 51 1.52 -20.99 6.09
C THR A 51 2.02 -22.37 5.65
N GLY A 52 2.55 -22.47 4.43
CA GLY A 52 3.24 -23.66 3.94
C GLY A 52 4.67 -23.84 4.48
N ASP A 53 5.25 -22.84 5.15
CA ASP A 53 6.61 -22.89 5.71
C ASP A 53 6.63 -22.84 7.25
N SER A 54 5.65 -22.16 7.85
CA SER A 54 5.57 -21.96 9.29
C SER A 54 4.13 -21.88 9.76
N ILE A 55 3.90 -22.37 10.97
CA ILE A 55 2.61 -22.21 11.65
C ILE A 55 2.29 -20.76 12.01
N GLY A 56 3.29 -19.86 11.98
CA GLY A 56 3.09 -18.43 12.15
C GLY A 56 2.80 -17.66 10.85
N GLY A 57 2.45 -18.38 9.79
CA GLY A 57 2.25 -17.79 8.46
C GLY A 57 1.05 -16.86 8.35
N SER A 58 1.09 -16.05 7.30
CA SER A 58 0.04 -15.13 6.85
C SER A 58 -1.23 -15.91 6.47
N THR A 59 -2.41 -15.51 6.94
CA THR A 59 -3.65 -16.26 6.66
C THR A 59 -4.71 -15.39 5.99
N PRO A 60 -5.46 -15.91 5.01
CA PRO A 60 -6.71 -15.28 4.61
C PRO A 60 -7.77 -15.57 5.68
N ASP A 61 -8.52 -14.54 6.09
CA ASP A 61 -9.65 -14.69 7.01
C ASP A 61 -10.93 -14.95 6.22
N ARG A 62 -11.74 -15.94 6.61
CA ARG A 62 -13.05 -16.17 5.97
C ARG A 62 -14.04 -15.08 6.30
N GLY A 63 -14.03 -14.61 7.54
CA GLY A 63 -14.76 -13.43 7.96
C GLY A 63 -13.76 -12.36 8.36
N HIS A 64 -13.87 -11.18 7.76
CA HIS A 64 -13.13 -10.02 8.22
C HIS A 64 -13.49 -9.73 9.69
N ASP A 65 -12.52 -9.32 10.50
CA ASP A 65 -12.70 -9.09 11.94
C ASP A 65 -13.86 -8.10 12.21
N TRP A 66 -13.96 -7.07 11.38
CA TRP A 66 -15.02 -6.06 11.48
C TRP A 66 -16.24 -6.33 10.61
N GLY A 67 -16.32 -7.50 9.99
CA GLY A 67 -17.42 -7.86 9.10
C GLY A 67 -17.42 -7.07 7.79
N SER A 68 -18.55 -7.08 7.09
CA SER A 68 -18.73 -6.40 5.81
C SER A 68 -20.21 -6.10 5.58
N PRO A 69 -20.62 -4.91 5.13
CA PRO A 69 -22.01 -4.68 4.77
C PRO A 69 -22.50 -5.67 3.68
N PRO A 70 -23.78 -6.12 3.72
CA PRO A 70 -24.71 -5.98 4.83
C PRO A 70 -24.39 -6.99 5.95
N TYR A 71 -24.35 -6.51 7.19
CA TYR A 71 -23.93 -7.26 8.40
C TYR A 71 -24.96 -8.29 8.90
N VAL A 72 -25.62 -9.00 7.99
CA VAL A 72 -26.81 -9.82 8.29
C VAL A 72 -26.43 -11.27 8.60
N ASN A 73 -25.61 -11.90 7.76
CA ASN A 73 -25.29 -13.32 7.86
C ASN A 73 -23.77 -13.55 7.79
N PRO A 74 -23.23 -14.59 8.45
CA PRO A 74 -21.84 -14.98 8.26
C PRO A 74 -21.54 -15.24 6.77
N PRO A 75 -20.35 -14.85 6.27
CA PRO A 75 -19.17 -14.41 7.02
C PRO A 75 -19.08 -12.89 7.25
N ARG A 76 -20.20 -12.16 7.21
CA ARG A 76 -20.23 -10.69 7.24
C ARG A 76 -20.53 -10.06 8.59
N VAL A 77 -20.90 -10.84 9.59
CA VAL A 77 -21.23 -10.33 10.95
C VAL A 77 -19.95 -9.94 11.68
N PRO A 78 -19.80 -8.67 12.13
CA PRO A 78 -18.61 -8.19 12.83
C PRO A 78 -18.30 -8.99 14.09
N GLY A 79 -17.03 -9.33 14.29
CA GLY A 79 -16.51 -10.14 15.40
C GLY A 79 -16.94 -11.61 15.36
N PHE A 80 -18.24 -11.89 15.20
CA PHE A 80 -18.80 -13.23 15.21
C PHE A 80 -18.28 -14.10 14.06
N SER A 81 -18.24 -13.56 12.83
CA SER A 81 -17.84 -14.35 11.66
C SER A 81 -16.36 -14.73 11.71
N HIS A 82 -15.51 -13.78 12.07
CA HIS A 82 -14.09 -14.01 12.27
C HIS A 82 -13.84 -14.98 13.44
N GLY A 83 -14.53 -14.77 14.57
CA GLY A 83 -14.50 -15.66 15.71
C GLY A 83 -14.86 -17.11 15.35
N LEU A 84 -15.94 -17.30 14.60
CA LEU A 84 -16.44 -18.63 14.22
C LEU A 84 -15.52 -19.34 13.20
N TYR A 85 -15.18 -18.68 12.10
CA TYR A 85 -14.54 -19.35 10.96
C TYR A 85 -13.02 -19.33 10.99
N ASP A 86 -12.41 -18.41 11.74
CA ASP A 86 -10.97 -18.21 11.74
C ASP A 86 -10.40 -18.51 13.13
N VAL A 87 -10.87 -17.83 14.18
CA VAL A 87 -10.35 -18.03 15.56
C VAL A 87 -10.67 -19.43 16.09
N ILE A 88 -11.93 -19.84 16.16
CA ILE A 88 -12.32 -21.16 16.70
C ILE A 88 -11.69 -22.29 15.88
N SER A 89 -11.68 -22.16 14.56
CA SER A 89 -11.06 -23.15 13.66
C SER A 89 -9.56 -23.29 13.91
N PHE A 90 -8.84 -22.19 14.16
CA PHE A 90 -7.43 -22.21 14.55
C PHE A 90 -7.24 -22.92 15.89
N TYR A 91 -8.06 -22.64 16.91
CA TYR A 91 -7.96 -23.31 18.21
C TYR A 91 -8.10 -24.83 18.09
N TYR A 92 -9.15 -25.32 17.42
CA TYR A 92 -9.36 -26.76 17.24
C TYR A 92 -8.24 -27.43 16.43
N CYS A 93 -7.75 -26.78 15.38
CA CYS A 93 -6.74 -27.39 14.50
C CYS A 93 -5.31 -27.27 15.02
N CYS A 94 -4.96 -26.17 15.70
CA CYS A 94 -3.58 -25.80 15.99
C CYS A 94 -3.23 -25.74 17.47
N LEU A 95 -4.17 -25.39 18.35
CA LEU A 95 -3.90 -25.27 19.79
C LEU A 95 -4.38 -26.47 20.59
N TRP A 96 -5.47 -27.10 20.17
CA TRP A 96 -6.08 -28.25 20.85
C TRP A 96 -5.84 -29.58 20.13
N SER A 97 -5.09 -29.58 19.03
CA SER A 97 -4.66 -30.80 18.35
C SER A 97 -3.37 -30.59 17.56
N ASP A 98 -2.75 -31.69 17.14
CA ASP A 98 -1.52 -31.67 16.33
C ASP A 98 -1.79 -31.56 14.81
N HIS A 99 -3.03 -31.19 14.43
CA HIS A 99 -3.48 -31.19 13.03
C HIS A 99 -3.42 -29.81 12.37
N CYS A 100 -2.54 -28.92 12.81
CA CYS A 100 -2.49 -27.53 12.36
C CYS A 100 -2.26 -27.41 10.83
N GLN A 101 -1.59 -28.41 10.23
CA GLN A 101 -1.42 -28.56 8.79
C GLN A 101 -2.75 -28.58 8.02
N TYR A 102 -3.82 -29.11 8.63
CA TYR A 102 -5.16 -29.11 8.02
C TYR A 102 -5.69 -27.68 7.88
N TYR A 103 -5.55 -26.85 8.90
CA TYR A 103 -5.96 -25.45 8.87
C TYR A 103 -5.27 -24.70 7.72
N PHE A 104 -3.94 -24.79 7.66
CA PHE A 104 -3.15 -24.10 6.65
C PHE A 104 -3.36 -24.60 5.23
N ARG A 105 -3.61 -25.89 5.02
CA ARG A 105 -3.98 -26.41 3.69
C ARG A 105 -5.27 -25.79 3.16
N HIS A 106 -6.21 -25.45 4.06
CA HIS A 106 -7.49 -24.80 3.70
C HIS A 106 -7.45 -23.27 3.83
N ARG A 107 -6.30 -22.71 4.21
CA ARG A 107 -6.00 -21.29 4.40
C ARG A 107 -4.57 -20.97 3.88
N PRO A 108 -4.26 -21.30 2.61
CA PRO A 108 -2.94 -21.02 2.06
C PRO A 108 -2.71 -19.51 2.02
N SER A 109 -1.52 -19.06 2.41
CA SER A 109 -1.14 -17.66 2.32
C SER A 109 -1.17 -17.16 0.87
N SER A 110 -1.64 -15.92 0.70
CA SER A 110 -1.40 -15.15 -0.53
C SER A 110 0.04 -14.66 -0.53
N GLY A 111 0.88 -15.15 -1.44
CA GLY A 111 2.24 -14.66 -1.62
C GLY A 111 2.32 -13.40 -2.48
N CYS A 112 3.51 -12.80 -2.60
CA CYS A 112 3.73 -11.53 -3.34
C CYS A 112 3.67 -11.63 -4.88
N ARG A 113 3.22 -12.75 -5.48
CA ARG A 113 3.24 -12.93 -6.96
C ARG A 113 2.39 -11.88 -7.70
N THR A 114 1.25 -11.53 -7.11
CA THR A 114 0.28 -10.59 -7.71
C THR A 114 0.29 -9.24 -7.02
N TYR A 115 1.25 -8.99 -6.12
CA TYR A 115 1.34 -7.69 -5.46
C TYR A 115 1.79 -6.65 -6.49
N ARG A 116 1.12 -5.50 -6.44
CA ARG A 116 1.39 -4.33 -7.27
C ARG A 116 1.44 -3.15 -6.32
N PRO A 117 2.60 -2.50 -6.16
CA PRO A 117 2.68 -1.35 -5.27
C PRO A 117 1.79 -0.22 -5.81
N PRO A 118 1.14 0.56 -4.94
CA PRO A 118 0.43 1.76 -5.35
C PRO A 118 1.39 2.81 -5.91
N LYS A 119 0.85 3.75 -6.69
CA LYS A 119 1.55 4.95 -7.13
C LYS A 119 1.34 6.09 -6.15
N VAL A 120 2.30 7.01 -6.09
CA VAL A 120 2.33 8.09 -5.09
C VAL A 120 2.19 9.44 -5.75
N GLY A 121 1.22 10.23 -5.32
CA GLY A 121 1.18 11.68 -5.53
C GLY A 121 1.42 12.37 -4.19
N THR A 122 2.23 13.42 -4.14
CA THR A 122 2.48 14.14 -2.87
C THR A 122 2.58 15.64 -3.07
N ALA A 123 2.16 16.39 -2.05
CA ALA A 123 2.42 17.81 -1.94
C ALA A 123 2.91 18.18 -0.52
N PHE A 124 3.90 19.06 -0.44
CA PHE A 124 4.47 19.55 0.83
C PHE A 124 5.20 20.88 0.60
N GLY A 125 5.52 21.61 1.68
CA GLY A 125 6.20 22.90 1.54
C GLY A 125 5.28 23.98 0.96
N ASP A 126 5.78 24.73 -0.03
CA ASP A 126 5.15 25.95 -0.53
C ASP A 126 4.35 25.88 -1.87
N PRO A 127 3.41 24.94 -1.99
CA PRO A 127 3.60 23.51 -2.12
C PRO A 127 4.45 23.11 -3.35
N HIS A 128 5.42 22.24 -3.12
CA HIS A 128 6.04 21.39 -4.14
C HIS A 128 5.19 20.14 -4.35
N LEU A 129 4.95 19.76 -5.59
CA LEU A 129 4.14 18.62 -5.98
C LEU A 129 4.99 17.59 -6.72
N PHE A 130 4.73 16.32 -6.44
CA PHE A 130 5.15 15.18 -7.25
C PHE A 130 3.91 14.42 -7.71
N THR A 131 3.84 14.16 -9.01
CA THR A 131 2.73 13.46 -9.68
C THR A 131 2.88 11.96 -9.53
N PHE A 132 1.84 11.21 -9.92
CA PHE A 132 1.86 9.74 -9.81
C PHE A 132 2.95 9.07 -10.67
N ASP A 133 3.45 9.76 -11.70
CA ASP A 133 4.48 9.26 -12.61
C ASP A 133 5.85 9.91 -12.41
N GLY A 134 5.97 10.77 -11.39
CA GLY A 134 7.25 11.30 -10.91
C GLY A 134 7.66 12.65 -11.49
N ALA A 135 6.81 13.28 -12.30
CA ALA A 135 6.97 14.69 -12.65
C ALA A 135 6.87 15.56 -11.37
N ASN A 136 7.62 16.66 -11.33
CA ASN A 136 7.61 17.57 -10.19
C ASN A 136 7.54 19.03 -10.61
N PHE A 137 6.83 19.83 -9.82
CA PHE A 137 6.71 21.27 -10.02
C PHE A 137 6.28 21.96 -8.72
N THR A 138 6.45 23.28 -8.64
CA THR A 138 5.95 24.09 -7.54
C THR A 138 4.67 24.80 -7.99
N PHE A 139 3.63 24.74 -7.16
CA PHE A 139 2.41 25.52 -7.37
C PHE A 139 1.98 26.24 -6.10
N ASN A 140 2.53 27.44 -5.94
CA ASN A 140 2.26 28.33 -4.82
C ASN A 140 1.04 29.22 -5.13
N GLY A 141 -0.14 28.63 -5.31
CA GLY A 141 -1.41 29.36 -5.48
C GLY A 141 -2.11 29.58 -4.15
N ARG A 142 -2.96 30.61 -4.03
CA ARG A 142 -3.87 30.81 -2.89
C ARG A 142 -5.30 30.49 -3.31
N GLY A 143 -5.92 29.47 -2.69
CA GLY A 143 -7.23 29.01 -3.15
C GLY A 143 -7.55 27.56 -2.81
N GLU A 144 -8.45 26.96 -3.58
CA GLU A 144 -8.89 25.57 -3.43
C GLU A 144 -8.84 24.84 -4.78
N TYR A 145 -8.15 23.71 -4.82
CA TYR A 145 -7.77 23.04 -6.06
C TYR A 145 -8.07 21.55 -6.03
N THR A 146 -8.30 20.97 -7.22
CA THR A 146 -8.38 19.52 -7.39
C THR A 146 -6.97 18.94 -7.37
N LEU A 147 -6.60 18.21 -6.30
CA LEU A 147 -5.33 17.49 -6.26
C LEU A 147 -5.41 16.25 -7.14
N VAL A 148 -6.46 15.46 -6.97
CA VAL A 148 -6.79 14.35 -7.86
C VAL A 148 -8.29 14.10 -7.88
N LYS A 149 -8.80 13.79 -9.06
CA LYS A 149 -10.11 13.21 -9.30
C LYS A 149 -9.91 11.99 -10.21
N GLY A 150 -10.63 10.90 -9.95
CA GLY A 150 -10.55 9.72 -10.81
C GLY A 150 -11.49 8.60 -10.41
N GLU A 151 -11.66 7.62 -11.28
CA GLU A 151 -12.53 6.47 -11.07
C GLU A 151 -11.75 5.17 -11.24
N GLY A 152 -11.66 4.37 -10.18
CA GLY A 152 -10.97 3.09 -10.26
C GLY A 152 -11.77 2.10 -11.11
N ASN A 153 -11.12 1.44 -12.06
CA ASN A 153 -11.75 0.39 -12.87
C ASN A 153 -12.39 -0.69 -11.97
N GLY A 154 -13.69 -0.90 -12.11
CA GLY A 154 -14.45 -1.87 -11.31
C GLY A 154 -14.95 -1.36 -9.95
N THR A 155 -14.83 -0.05 -9.70
CA THR A 155 -15.46 0.64 -8.56
C THR A 155 -16.68 1.44 -9.03
N ASN A 156 -17.62 1.74 -8.13
CA ASN A 156 -18.86 2.47 -8.45
C ASN A 156 -18.82 3.93 -7.97
N GLY A 157 -17.64 4.56 -7.92
CA GLY A 157 -17.51 5.88 -7.32
C GLY A 157 -16.29 6.66 -7.82
N THR A 158 -16.49 7.95 -8.06
CA THR A 158 -15.41 8.88 -8.34
C THR A 158 -14.73 9.29 -7.05
N LEU A 159 -13.42 9.03 -6.94
CA LEU A 159 -12.55 9.60 -5.93
C LEU A 159 -12.32 11.08 -6.22
N ARG A 160 -12.43 11.92 -5.20
CA ARG A 160 -12.15 13.36 -5.27
C ARG A 160 -11.32 13.74 -4.05
N ILE A 161 -10.17 14.34 -4.28
CA ILE A 161 -9.29 14.89 -3.24
C ILE A 161 -8.97 16.33 -3.62
N GLN A 162 -9.31 17.26 -2.73
CA GLN A 162 -9.16 18.69 -2.91
C GLN A 162 -8.21 19.25 -1.85
N GLY A 163 -7.37 20.20 -2.24
CA GLY A 163 -6.43 20.88 -1.35
C GLY A 163 -6.78 22.37 -1.26
N ARG A 164 -6.79 22.90 -0.04
CA ARG A 164 -6.88 24.34 0.23
C ARG A 164 -5.50 24.84 0.61
N THR A 165 -5.07 25.90 -0.05
CA THR A 165 -3.85 26.62 0.29
C THR A 165 -4.16 28.03 0.78
N ASP A 166 -3.37 28.48 1.73
CA ASP A 166 -3.44 29.84 2.26
C ASP A 166 -2.05 30.37 2.59
N LEU A 167 -1.96 31.66 2.90
CA LEU A 167 -0.70 32.34 3.23
C LEU A 167 -0.01 31.66 4.42
N ILE A 168 1.31 31.48 4.32
CA ILE A 168 2.13 30.97 5.41
C ILE A 168 2.45 32.11 6.39
N GLU A 169 2.08 31.93 7.65
CA GLU A 169 2.49 32.84 8.73
C GLU A 169 3.97 32.62 9.11
N ASN A 170 4.77 33.70 9.10
CA ASN A 170 6.10 33.69 9.70
C ASN A 170 6.03 33.79 11.24
N ILE A 171 7.16 33.53 11.93
CA ILE A 171 7.39 33.64 13.38
C ILE A 171 6.98 35.01 13.94
N ASN A 172 6.99 36.06 13.11
CA ASN A 172 6.59 37.43 13.48
C ASN A 172 5.13 37.76 13.14
N GLY A 173 4.33 36.81 12.65
CA GLY A 173 2.95 37.04 12.17
C GLY A 173 2.89 37.86 10.86
N ILE A 174 4.03 38.02 10.17
CA ILE A 174 4.11 38.67 8.87
C ILE A 174 3.90 37.59 7.80
N HIS A 175 3.04 37.88 6.84
CA HIS A 175 2.81 37.03 5.67
C HIS A 175 3.81 37.42 4.59
N GLU A 176 4.64 36.46 4.17
CA GLU A 176 5.39 36.58 2.92
C GLU A 176 4.49 36.13 1.75
N ASN A 177 4.86 36.45 0.50
CA ASN A 177 4.12 36.02 -0.70
C ASN A 177 4.32 34.52 -0.98
N ALA A 178 3.86 33.68 -0.06
CA ALA A 178 3.97 32.25 -0.10
C ALA A 178 2.76 31.59 0.57
N THR A 179 2.26 30.51 -0.05
CA THR A 179 1.18 29.70 0.48
C THR A 179 1.65 28.32 0.88
N GLY A 180 0.86 27.68 1.73
CA GLY A 180 1.03 26.27 2.09
C GLY A 180 -0.33 25.59 2.17
N LEU A 181 -0.32 24.26 2.12
CA LEU A 181 -1.53 23.46 2.23
C LEU A 181 -2.09 23.55 3.66
N THR A 182 -3.30 24.07 3.84
CA THR A 182 -3.93 24.28 5.16
C THR A 182 -5.09 23.33 5.43
N ALA A 183 -5.74 22.82 4.38
CA ALA A 183 -6.77 21.80 4.49
C ALA A 183 -6.78 20.84 3.29
N VAL A 184 -7.26 19.61 3.52
CA VAL A 184 -7.52 18.61 2.49
C VAL A 184 -8.92 18.04 2.73
N ALA A 185 -9.77 18.04 1.70
CA ALA A 185 -11.09 17.44 1.74
C ALA A 185 -11.23 16.34 0.69
N MET A 186 -11.87 15.24 1.05
CA MET A 186 -11.87 14.02 0.25
C MET A 186 -13.16 13.21 0.37
N GLN A 187 -13.52 12.54 -0.74
CA GLN A 187 -14.69 11.66 -0.83
C GLN A 187 -14.52 10.66 -1.99
N GLU A 188 -15.09 9.46 -1.87
CA GLU A 188 -15.22 8.50 -2.97
C GLU A 188 -16.68 8.11 -3.18
N GLY A 189 -17.23 8.41 -4.37
CA GLY A 189 -18.63 8.09 -4.69
C GLY A 189 -19.60 8.74 -3.71
N ASP A 190 -20.33 7.91 -2.96
CA ASP A 190 -21.28 8.33 -1.92
C ASP A 190 -20.77 8.08 -0.49
N SER A 191 -19.45 7.92 -0.32
CA SER A 191 -18.82 7.82 1.00
C SER A 191 -19.10 9.05 1.86
N ASP A 192 -18.85 8.93 3.16
CA ASP A 192 -18.76 10.11 4.01
C ASP A 192 -17.64 11.05 3.51
N VAL A 193 -17.83 12.35 3.69
CA VAL A 193 -16.86 13.40 3.35
C VAL A 193 -15.94 13.62 4.53
N ILE A 194 -14.64 13.52 4.30
CA ILE A 194 -13.61 13.78 5.30
C ILE A 194 -12.89 15.08 4.92
N GLU A 195 -12.84 16.03 5.84
CA GLU A 195 -11.97 17.20 5.76
C GLU A 195 -10.97 17.16 6.91
N VAL A 196 -9.70 17.42 6.60
CA VAL A 196 -8.64 17.53 7.59
C VAL A 196 -7.91 18.84 7.38
N ARG A 197 -7.79 19.64 8.45
CA ARG A 197 -7.17 20.96 8.39
C ARG A 197 -6.25 21.21 9.57
N VAL A 198 -5.30 22.12 9.40
CA VAL A 198 -4.45 22.58 10.51
C VAL A 198 -5.31 23.36 11.50
N SER A 199 -5.14 23.07 12.78
CA SER A 199 -5.84 23.79 13.85
C SER A 199 -5.24 25.17 14.07
N ASN A 200 -6.10 26.18 14.09
CA ASN A 200 -5.71 27.56 14.43
C ASN A 200 -5.31 27.73 15.91
N HIS A 201 -5.60 26.74 16.75
CA HIS A 201 -5.35 26.79 18.20
C HIS A 201 -4.01 26.17 18.63
N SER A 202 -3.21 25.64 17.68
CA SER A 202 -1.99 24.90 17.98
C SER A 202 -0.77 25.43 17.24
N SER A 203 0.11 26.10 17.98
CA SER A 203 1.43 26.55 17.48
C SER A 203 2.37 25.39 17.08
N ASN A 204 2.06 24.18 17.53
CA ASN A 204 2.81 22.95 17.23
C ASN A 204 2.21 22.14 16.07
N GLY A 205 1.13 22.61 15.43
CA GLY A 205 0.53 21.98 14.26
C GLY A 205 -0.24 20.71 14.61
N SER A 206 -1.42 20.85 15.22
CA SER A 206 -2.37 19.74 15.34
C SER A 206 -3.39 19.78 14.21
N LEU A 207 -3.94 18.62 13.88
CA LEU A 207 -4.98 18.44 12.88
C LEU A 207 -6.36 18.44 13.52
N GLU A 208 -7.29 19.16 12.90
CA GLU A 208 -8.72 19.05 13.09
C GLU A 208 -9.30 18.16 11.98
N VAL A 209 -10.19 17.24 12.36
CA VAL A 209 -10.88 16.36 11.40
C VAL A 209 -12.36 16.63 11.46
N LEU A 210 -12.96 16.86 10.30
CA LEU A 210 -14.39 17.06 10.12
C LEU A 210 -14.95 15.90 9.28
N LEU A 211 -16.00 15.29 9.81
CA LEU A 211 -16.82 14.27 9.17
C LEU A 211 -18.15 14.91 8.78
N ASN A 212 -18.44 14.98 7.48
CA ASN A 212 -19.69 15.58 6.96
C ASN A 212 -20.01 16.93 7.62
N HIS A 213 -19.01 17.83 7.66
CA HIS A 213 -19.05 19.17 8.26
C HIS A 213 -19.04 19.25 9.81
N GLY A 214 -19.05 18.11 10.52
CA GLY A 214 -18.97 18.08 11.99
C GLY A 214 -17.61 17.62 12.50
N PHE A 215 -17.10 18.21 13.58
CA PHE A 215 -15.82 17.80 14.17
C PHE A 215 -15.89 16.38 14.75
N VAL A 216 -14.80 15.63 14.57
CA VAL A 216 -14.58 14.33 15.20
C VAL A 216 -13.23 14.30 15.91
N THR A 217 -13.12 13.49 16.97
CA THR A 217 -11.90 13.36 17.77
C THR A 217 -11.49 11.90 17.88
N PHE A 218 -10.18 11.66 18.02
CA PHE A 218 -9.60 10.32 18.21
C PHE A 218 -9.21 10.07 19.68
N ASP A 219 -9.81 10.81 20.62
CA ASP A 219 -9.43 10.72 22.04
C ASP A 219 -9.89 9.38 22.68
N GLU A 220 -10.99 8.80 22.21
CA GLU A 220 -11.51 7.50 22.68
C GLU A 220 -10.96 6.30 21.89
N GLN A 221 -10.70 6.49 20.60
CA GLN A 221 -10.21 5.46 19.69
C GLN A 221 -9.36 6.08 18.57
N ASN A 222 -8.32 5.36 18.17
CA ASN A 222 -7.38 5.81 17.14
C ASN A 222 -7.86 5.53 15.71
N TRP A 223 -9.07 5.00 15.53
CA TRP A 223 -9.62 4.66 14.22
C TRP A 223 -11.15 4.80 14.17
N MET A 224 -11.71 4.93 12.97
CA MET A 224 -13.15 4.97 12.72
C MET A 224 -13.47 4.27 11.40
N ASP A 225 -14.46 3.37 11.42
CA ASP A 225 -15.05 2.76 10.21
C ASP A 225 -16.36 3.49 9.88
N LEU A 226 -16.42 4.09 8.70
CA LEU A 226 -17.48 5.00 8.26
C LEU A 226 -18.06 4.53 6.92
N LYS A 227 -19.05 5.25 6.39
CA LYS A 227 -19.64 4.88 5.10
C LYS A 227 -18.60 5.02 3.99
N GLY A 228 -18.10 3.89 3.50
CA GLY A 228 -17.18 3.82 2.34
C GLY A 228 -15.77 4.35 2.61
N VAL A 229 -15.45 4.68 3.86
CA VAL A 229 -14.16 5.27 4.23
C VAL A 229 -13.74 4.78 5.62
N PHE A 230 -12.45 4.53 5.80
CA PHE A 230 -11.84 4.22 7.08
C PHE A 230 -10.84 5.31 7.44
N MET A 231 -10.86 5.77 8.69
CA MET A 231 -9.91 6.75 9.21
C MET A 231 -9.07 6.17 10.33
N TYR A 232 -7.81 6.57 10.40
CA TYR A 232 -6.88 6.25 11.47
C TYR A 232 -6.07 7.48 11.85
N SER A 233 -5.83 7.65 13.14
CA SER A 233 -4.96 8.69 13.68
C SER A 233 -4.27 8.17 14.94
N ALA A 234 -2.96 7.97 14.87
CA ALA A 234 -2.16 7.55 16.02
C ALA A 234 -1.87 8.71 17.00
N ASN A 235 -1.87 9.93 16.48
CA ASN A 235 -1.57 11.15 17.21
C ASN A 235 -2.24 12.35 16.51
N ARG A 236 -2.29 13.49 17.18
CA ARG A 236 -2.94 14.70 16.67
C ARG A 236 -2.25 15.37 15.47
N GLN A 237 -1.15 14.82 14.95
CA GLN A 237 -0.41 15.39 13.82
C GLN A 237 -0.53 14.55 12.56
N ASN A 238 -1.04 13.31 12.65
CA ASN A 238 -1.12 12.39 11.52
C ASN A 238 -2.54 11.85 11.39
N VAL A 239 -3.10 11.92 10.19
CA VAL A 239 -4.38 11.31 9.85
C VAL A 239 -4.21 10.52 8.56
N THR A 240 -4.67 9.27 8.58
CA THR A 240 -4.71 8.39 7.42
C THR A 240 -6.16 8.08 7.09
N VAL A 241 -6.53 8.21 5.82
CA VAL A 241 -7.86 7.92 5.29
C VAL A 241 -7.71 6.85 4.21
N MET A 242 -8.53 5.81 4.23
CA MET A 242 -8.55 4.75 3.22
C MET A 242 -9.95 4.53 2.67
N PHE A 243 -10.08 4.55 1.34
CA PHE A 243 -11.33 4.37 0.62
C PHE A 243 -11.51 2.93 0.13
N ALA A 244 -12.73 2.60 -0.28
CA ALA A 244 -13.10 1.26 -0.70
C ALA A 244 -12.44 0.79 -2.01
N SER A 245 -12.04 1.72 -2.87
CA SER A 245 -11.19 1.43 -4.02
C SER A 245 -9.78 0.96 -3.65
N GLY A 246 -9.35 1.14 -2.39
CA GLY A 246 -7.97 0.96 -1.97
C GLY A 246 -7.13 2.23 -2.05
N ALA A 247 -7.70 3.36 -2.49
CA ALA A 247 -7.03 4.66 -2.42
C ALA A 247 -6.75 5.03 -0.96
N GLY A 248 -5.51 5.44 -0.67
CA GLY A 248 -5.06 5.88 0.64
C GLY A 248 -4.62 7.33 0.61
N VAL A 249 -4.92 8.08 1.67
CA VAL A 249 -4.47 9.47 1.85
C VAL A 249 -3.86 9.58 3.23
N GLU A 250 -2.62 10.07 3.30
CA GLU A 250 -1.96 10.39 4.56
C GLU A 250 -1.69 11.90 4.62
N MET A 251 -2.22 12.55 5.64
CA MET A 251 -1.90 13.95 5.95
C MET A 251 -1.07 14.00 7.22
N ARG A 252 -0.01 14.80 7.18
CA ARG A 252 0.83 15.09 8.34
C ARG A 252 0.93 16.59 8.54
N ALA A 253 0.70 17.04 9.77
CA ALA A 253 0.96 18.40 10.17
C ALA A 253 2.47 18.67 10.20
N ARG A 254 2.84 19.85 9.73
CA ARG A 254 4.21 20.35 9.63
C ARG A 254 4.24 21.81 10.08
N GLY A 255 3.89 22.03 11.35
CA GLY A 255 3.66 23.37 11.88
C GLY A 255 2.30 23.90 11.41
N THR A 256 2.29 25.05 10.72
CA THR A 256 1.06 25.70 10.23
C THR A 256 0.60 25.18 8.86
N ILE A 257 1.34 24.25 8.26
CA ILE A 257 1.04 23.67 6.94
C ILE A 257 0.93 22.14 7.03
N LEU A 258 0.36 21.55 5.98
CA LEU A 258 0.19 20.11 5.78
C LEU A 258 1.16 19.60 4.73
N SER A 259 1.63 18.37 4.93
CA SER A 259 2.08 17.51 3.84
C SER A 259 1.02 16.45 3.57
N ILE A 260 0.76 16.16 2.30
CA ILE A 260 -0.17 15.11 1.86
C ILE A 260 0.57 14.06 1.02
N VAL A 261 0.24 12.80 1.23
CA VAL A 261 0.61 11.67 0.38
C VAL A 261 -0.67 10.96 -0.05
N VAL A 262 -0.85 10.77 -1.35
CA VAL A 262 -1.95 10.01 -1.94
C VAL A 262 -1.37 8.75 -2.57
N LEU A 263 -1.90 7.60 -2.19
CA LEU A 263 -1.54 6.28 -2.70
C LEU A 263 -2.71 5.74 -3.53
N LEU A 264 -2.50 5.55 -4.84
CA LEU A 264 -3.52 4.98 -5.73
C LEU A 264 -3.14 3.57 -6.21
N PRO A 265 -4.06 2.59 -6.14
CA PRO A 265 -3.84 1.28 -6.74
C PRO A 265 -3.88 1.33 -8.28
N GLU A 266 -3.35 0.29 -8.92
CA GLU A 266 -3.27 0.18 -10.40
C GLU A 266 -4.61 0.30 -11.13
N THR A 267 -5.74 0.14 -10.43
CA THR A 267 -7.08 0.30 -11.00
C THR A 267 -7.37 1.74 -11.46
N PHE A 268 -6.61 2.73 -11.00
CA PHE A 268 -6.75 4.13 -11.41
C PHE A 268 -5.91 4.49 -12.64
N VAL A 269 -5.16 3.55 -13.24
CA VAL A 269 -4.30 3.84 -14.39
C VAL A 269 -5.13 4.39 -15.56
N ASN A 270 -4.71 5.52 -16.13
CA ASN A 270 -5.40 6.32 -17.15
C ASN A 270 -6.75 6.91 -16.72
N GLN A 271 -7.04 6.98 -15.41
CA GLN A 271 -8.34 7.42 -14.89
C GLN A 271 -8.23 8.66 -13.99
N THR A 272 -7.03 9.22 -13.80
CA THR A 272 -6.82 10.37 -12.91
C THR A 272 -6.72 11.67 -13.70
N GLU A 273 -7.18 12.75 -13.07
CA GLU A 273 -7.01 14.12 -13.51
C GLU A 273 -6.78 15.02 -12.28
N GLY A 274 -6.09 16.15 -12.43
CA GLY A 274 -5.80 17.08 -11.34
C GLY A 274 -4.33 17.46 -11.28
N LEU A 275 -3.94 18.10 -10.18
CA LEU A 275 -2.55 18.53 -9.97
C LEU A 275 -1.54 17.38 -9.82
N PHE A 276 -1.99 16.16 -9.55
CA PHE A 276 -1.14 14.96 -9.55
C PHE A 276 -1.08 14.23 -10.90
N GLY A 277 -1.66 14.81 -11.95
CA GLY A 277 -1.50 14.33 -13.32
C GLY A 277 -2.30 13.08 -13.68
N VAL A 278 -1.97 12.49 -14.83
CA VAL A 278 -2.65 11.32 -15.41
C VAL A 278 -1.79 10.10 -15.14
N MET A 279 -2.22 9.23 -14.24
CA MET A 279 -1.42 8.09 -13.80
C MET A 279 -1.32 7.02 -14.91
N ASN A 280 -0.25 7.03 -15.69
CA ASN A 280 -0.03 6.13 -16.82
C ASN A 280 1.44 5.70 -17.04
N ASN A 281 2.36 6.11 -16.17
CA ASN A 281 3.82 5.99 -16.26
C ASN A 281 4.49 6.90 -17.29
N ASP A 282 3.86 8.00 -17.69
CA ASP A 282 4.41 9.01 -18.59
C ASP A 282 4.43 10.39 -17.91
N PRO A 283 5.58 10.84 -17.37
CA PRO A 283 5.65 12.14 -16.70
C PRO A 283 5.48 13.34 -17.66
N ASP A 284 5.56 13.14 -18.98
CA ASP A 284 5.51 14.24 -19.96
C ASP A 284 4.07 14.74 -20.21
N ASP A 285 3.04 13.98 -19.86
CA ASP A 285 1.63 14.37 -19.99
C ASP A 285 0.97 14.81 -18.67
N ASP A 286 1.70 14.73 -17.56
CA ASP A 286 1.21 15.09 -16.23
C ASP A 286 0.91 16.58 -16.08
N PHE A 287 1.58 17.43 -16.87
CA PHE A 287 1.33 18.87 -16.89
C PHE A 287 0.15 19.21 -17.79
N THR A 288 -1.02 18.69 -17.44
CA THR A 288 -2.26 18.92 -18.18
C THR A 288 -3.13 19.98 -17.51
N TYR A 289 -3.60 20.96 -18.29
CA TYR A 289 -4.61 21.94 -17.86
C TYR A 289 -5.99 21.28 -17.70
N LYS A 290 -6.89 21.86 -16.90
CA LYS A 290 -8.28 21.38 -16.73
C LYS A 290 -9.09 21.26 -18.05
N ASN A 291 -8.67 21.93 -19.12
CA ASN A 291 -9.27 21.85 -20.45
C ASN A 291 -8.72 20.67 -21.32
N GLY A 292 -7.74 19.92 -20.80
CA GLY A 292 -7.10 18.80 -21.49
C GLY A 292 -5.88 19.15 -22.35
N SER A 293 -5.46 20.41 -22.44
CA SER A 293 -4.21 20.75 -23.13
C SER A 293 -2.99 20.43 -22.27
N VAL A 294 -1.97 19.83 -22.86
CA VAL A 294 -0.71 19.48 -22.19
C VAL A 294 0.29 20.63 -22.31
N LEU A 295 0.96 20.96 -21.21
CA LEU A 295 2.06 21.91 -21.11
C LEU A 295 3.39 21.14 -21.15
N SER A 296 4.38 21.69 -21.86
CA SER A 296 5.70 21.06 -21.96
C SER A 296 6.43 21.01 -20.62
N ALA A 297 7.26 19.97 -20.41
CA ALA A 297 8.05 19.78 -19.19
C ALA A 297 9.13 20.87 -18.96
N ASP A 298 9.52 21.59 -20.01
CA ASP A 298 10.48 22.72 -19.95
C ASP A 298 9.81 24.09 -19.67
N ALA A 299 8.52 24.08 -19.31
CA ALA A 299 7.76 25.29 -19.05
C ALA A 299 8.32 26.11 -17.88
N SER A 300 8.17 27.44 -17.98
CA SER A 300 8.55 28.36 -16.90
C SER A 300 7.63 28.20 -15.69
N GLN A 301 8.12 28.62 -14.51
CA GLN A 301 7.36 28.56 -13.26
C GLN A 301 6.04 29.35 -13.34
N GLU A 302 6.00 30.44 -14.10
CA GLU A 302 4.79 31.23 -14.32
C GLU A 302 3.76 30.49 -15.18
N MET A 303 4.19 29.65 -16.11
CA MET A 303 3.29 28.80 -16.89
C MET A 303 2.76 27.64 -16.05
N LEU A 304 3.60 27.02 -15.23
CA LEU A 304 3.20 26.01 -14.24
C LEU A 304 2.23 26.58 -13.20
N TYR A 305 2.41 27.84 -12.80
CA TYR A 305 1.47 28.55 -11.94
C TYR A 305 0.09 28.71 -12.57
N LYS A 306 0.03 29.10 -13.85
CA LYS A 306 -1.24 29.18 -14.60
C LYS A 306 -1.89 27.82 -14.78
N LEU A 307 -1.09 26.77 -14.99
CA LEU A 307 -1.58 25.39 -15.03
C LEU A 307 -2.22 25.02 -13.71
N GLY A 308 -1.54 25.28 -12.58
CA GLY A 308 -2.08 24.97 -11.26
C GLY A 308 -3.38 25.73 -10.97
N ALA A 309 -3.41 27.02 -11.31
CA ALA A 309 -4.60 27.86 -11.21
C ALA A 309 -5.80 27.32 -12.01
N SER A 310 -5.55 26.65 -13.15
CA SER A 310 -6.62 26.05 -13.96
C SER A 310 -7.37 24.93 -13.25
N TRP A 311 -6.76 24.30 -12.24
CA TRP A 311 -7.35 23.24 -11.42
C TRP A 311 -8.16 23.74 -10.22
N ALA A 312 -8.42 25.05 -10.15
CA ALA A 312 -9.33 25.61 -9.17
C ALA A 312 -10.69 24.90 -9.22
N ILE A 313 -11.23 24.58 -8.04
CA ILE A 313 -12.53 23.93 -7.91
C ILE A 313 -13.67 24.91 -8.19
N ASP A 314 -14.89 24.39 -8.22
CA ASP A 314 -16.12 25.18 -8.28
C ASP A 314 -16.86 25.13 -6.94
N ASN A 315 -17.65 26.15 -6.62
CA ASN A 315 -18.48 26.17 -5.39
C ASN A 315 -19.38 24.93 -5.27
N LYS A 316 -19.91 24.42 -6.40
CA LYS A 316 -20.77 23.24 -6.43
C LYS A 316 -20.02 21.93 -6.21
N SER A 317 -18.72 21.89 -6.51
CA SER A 317 -17.90 20.69 -6.37
C SER A 317 -17.14 20.64 -5.05
N SER A 318 -17.16 21.71 -4.27
CA SER A 318 -16.39 21.82 -3.03
C SER A 318 -16.83 20.80 -2.00
N LEU A 319 -15.85 20.12 -1.41
CA LEU A 319 -16.02 19.20 -0.29
C LEU A 319 -15.76 19.87 1.06
N PHE A 320 -15.30 21.13 1.06
CA PHE A 320 -14.90 21.83 2.27
C PHE A 320 -16.08 22.39 3.05
N THR A 321 -15.85 22.55 4.34
CA THR A 321 -16.70 23.22 5.31
C THR A 321 -16.28 24.68 5.45
N TYR A 322 -17.27 25.57 5.55
CA TYR A 322 -17.08 27.01 5.70
C TYR A 322 -17.76 27.48 7.01
N ASP A 323 -17.16 27.10 8.13
CA ASP A 323 -17.69 27.27 9.49
C ASP A 323 -17.18 28.53 10.21
N SER A 324 -16.48 29.42 9.49
CA SER A 324 -16.01 30.71 10.02
C SER A 324 -16.18 31.83 9.00
N GLN A 325 -16.29 33.06 9.50
CA GLN A 325 -16.39 34.24 8.64
C GLN A 325 -15.19 34.37 7.69
N PHE A 326 -14.00 34.04 8.18
CA PHE A 326 -12.79 34.00 7.37
C PHE A 326 -12.91 33.05 6.17
N LEU A 327 -13.40 31.82 6.40
CA LEU A 327 -13.56 30.83 5.34
C LEU A 327 -14.66 31.22 4.35
N LEU A 328 -15.75 31.82 4.84
CA LEU A 328 -16.82 32.34 3.99
C LEU A 328 -16.30 33.43 3.05
N ASP A 329 -15.62 34.43 3.61
CA ASP A 329 -15.15 35.60 2.86
C ASP A 329 -14.00 35.25 1.91
N SER A 330 -13.08 34.39 2.35
CA SER A 330 -11.83 34.09 1.61
C SER A 330 -11.99 32.97 0.57
N TYR A 331 -13.00 32.11 0.70
CA TYR A 331 -13.14 30.93 -0.17
C TYR A 331 -14.54 30.68 -0.71
N LEU A 332 -15.61 30.86 0.08
CA LEU A 332 -16.97 30.58 -0.43
C LEU A 332 -17.50 31.71 -1.31
N HIS A 333 -17.30 32.96 -0.87
CA HIS A 333 -17.79 34.17 -1.53
C HIS A 333 -16.74 34.82 -2.44
N ALA A 334 -15.49 34.38 -2.35
CA ALA A 334 -14.40 34.78 -3.23
C ALA A 334 -14.15 33.77 -4.37
N PRO A 335 -13.40 34.15 -5.42
CA PRO A 335 -12.90 33.20 -6.42
C PRO A 335 -12.08 32.06 -5.78
N LYS A 336 -12.15 30.86 -6.36
CA LYS A 336 -11.43 29.68 -5.87
C LYS A 336 -9.92 29.70 -6.12
N HIS A 337 -9.46 30.66 -6.90
CA HIS A 337 -8.06 31.02 -7.06
C HIS A 337 -7.95 32.53 -6.94
N ASP A 338 -7.10 33.00 -6.02
CA ASP A 338 -6.84 34.42 -5.80
C ASP A 338 -6.01 34.98 -6.97
N LEU A 339 -6.64 35.78 -7.82
CA LEU A 339 -6.02 36.39 -9.00
C LEU A 339 -5.05 37.52 -8.65
N ASP A 340 -5.18 38.10 -7.44
CA ASP A 340 -4.35 39.21 -6.98
C ASP A 340 -3.10 38.69 -6.25
N PHE A 341 -3.05 37.40 -5.92
CA PHE A 341 -1.88 36.76 -5.34
C PHE A 341 -0.84 36.40 -6.40
N THR A 342 0.41 36.82 -6.18
CA THR A 342 1.56 36.43 -7.01
C THR A 342 2.68 35.91 -6.10
N PRO A 343 3.09 34.64 -6.23
CA PRO A 343 4.13 34.06 -5.40
C PRO A 343 5.53 34.50 -5.82
N ILE A 344 6.51 34.23 -4.96
CA ILE A 344 7.92 34.35 -5.31
C ILE A 344 8.32 33.12 -6.15
N PHE A 345 8.56 33.31 -7.45
CA PHE A 345 8.96 32.21 -8.35
C PHE A 345 10.43 31.82 -8.23
N HIS A 346 11.29 32.75 -7.80
CA HIS A 346 12.73 32.58 -7.78
C HIS A 346 13.34 33.24 -6.55
N VAL A 347 14.27 32.53 -5.91
CA VAL A 347 15.11 33.07 -4.83
C VAL A 347 16.57 32.98 -5.22
N SER A 348 17.36 33.95 -4.76
CA SER A 348 18.82 33.91 -4.87
C SER A 348 19.43 33.48 -3.54
N ASP A 349 20.42 32.59 -3.64
CA ASP A 349 21.29 32.23 -2.52
C ASP A 349 22.25 33.39 -2.23
N ASN A 350 21.77 34.42 -1.54
CA ASN A 350 22.61 35.53 -1.10
C ASN A 350 23.36 35.15 0.18
N PRO A 351 24.71 35.06 0.18
CA PRO A 351 25.49 34.76 1.40
C PRO A 351 25.34 35.83 2.49
N GLU A 352 24.84 37.02 2.15
CA GLU A 352 24.55 38.10 3.10
C GLU A 352 23.18 37.96 3.78
N ASP A 353 22.33 37.01 3.35
CA ASP A 353 21.06 36.75 4.02
C ASP A 353 21.34 36.24 5.45
N PRO A 354 20.74 36.84 6.51
CA PRO A 354 20.98 36.43 7.89
C PRO A 354 20.70 34.94 8.15
N LEU A 355 19.80 34.32 7.39
CA LEU A 355 19.45 32.91 7.53
C LEU A 355 20.37 31.97 6.72
N TYR A 356 21.25 32.49 5.86
CA TYR A 356 22.02 31.70 4.92
C TYR A 356 22.85 30.60 5.59
N ALA A 357 23.58 30.93 6.66
CA ALA A 357 24.46 29.98 7.33
C ALA A 357 23.66 28.84 8.00
N GLU A 358 22.58 29.17 8.69
CA GLU A 358 21.70 28.19 9.35
C GLU A 358 20.94 27.34 8.34
N MET A 359 20.45 27.96 7.26
CA MET A 359 19.79 27.27 6.16
C MET A 359 20.74 26.26 5.50
N GLN A 360 21.99 26.64 5.21
CA GLN A 360 22.95 25.72 4.60
C GLN A 360 23.24 24.53 5.52
N ALA A 361 23.37 24.76 6.82
CA ALA A 361 23.57 23.69 7.80
C ALA A 361 22.35 22.74 7.87
N LEU A 362 21.14 23.30 7.83
CA LEU A 362 19.88 22.54 7.90
C LEU A 362 19.57 21.78 6.60
N CYS A 363 19.57 22.48 5.47
CA CYS A 363 19.05 21.98 4.20
C CYS A 363 20.09 21.24 3.36
N GLN A 364 21.38 21.56 3.51
CA GLN A 364 22.46 21.00 2.70
C GLN A 364 22.14 21.13 1.19
N GLU A 365 22.08 20.03 0.45
CA GLU A 365 21.79 20.03 -1.00
C GLU A 365 20.28 20.02 -1.33
N ASN A 366 19.39 19.94 -0.33
CA ASN A 366 17.95 19.90 -0.56
C ASN A 366 17.43 21.26 -1.05
N LYS A 367 17.13 21.34 -2.35
CA LYS A 367 16.68 22.57 -3.02
C LYS A 367 15.32 23.06 -2.51
N PHE A 368 14.39 22.16 -2.21
CA PHE A 368 13.06 22.48 -1.68
C PHE A 368 13.16 23.15 -0.30
N CYS A 369 13.96 22.56 0.60
CA CYS A 369 14.23 23.12 1.92
C CYS A 369 14.83 24.53 1.85
N ARG A 370 15.81 24.73 0.95
CA ARG A 370 16.46 26.03 0.77
C ARG A 370 15.49 27.07 0.22
N PHE A 371 14.72 26.71 -0.81
CA PHE A 371 13.72 27.56 -1.42
C PHE A 371 12.71 28.04 -0.38
N ASP A 372 12.07 27.10 0.33
CA ASP A 372 11.05 27.40 1.33
C ASP A 372 11.61 28.22 2.50
N THR A 373 12.84 27.95 2.94
CA THR A 373 13.48 28.75 3.98
C THR A 373 13.63 30.21 3.56
N LEU A 374 14.06 30.46 2.31
CA LEU A 374 14.31 31.80 1.81
C LEU A 374 13.03 32.56 1.46
N VAL A 375 12.03 31.86 0.89
CA VAL A 375 10.73 32.42 0.53
C VAL A 375 9.92 32.77 1.78
N THR A 376 9.87 31.88 2.77
CA THR A 376 9.07 32.09 3.99
C THR A 376 9.83 32.77 5.13
N LYS A 377 11.15 32.97 4.96
CA LYS A 377 12.07 33.45 6.01
C LYS A 377 11.97 32.64 7.30
N SER A 378 11.80 31.32 7.18
CA SER A 378 11.56 30.42 8.31
C SER A 378 12.30 29.09 8.17
N LEU A 379 13.28 28.86 9.05
CA LEU A 379 13.96 27.57 9.19
C LEU A 379 13.01 26.45 9.62
N LYS A 380 11.91 26.78 10.31
CA LYS A 380 10.89 25.81 10.71
C LYS A 380 10.17 25.24 9.48
N VAL A 381 9.80 26.10 8.53
CA VAL A 381 9.16 25.68 7.28
C VAL A 381 10.16 24.89 6.43
N GLY A 382 11.39 25.38 6.26
CA GLY A 382 12.45 24.65 5.55
C GLY A 382 12.69 23.24 6.10
N ASN A 383 12.79 23.10 7.43
CA ASN A 383 12.95 21.79 8.08
C ASN A 383 11.74 20.88 7.83
N ALA A 384 10.52 21.42 7.92
CA ALA A 384 9.29 20.71 7.61
C ALA A 384 9.28 20.17 6.17
N THR A 385 9.71 20.99 5.21
CA THR A 385 9.84 20.61 3.79
C THR A 385 10.90 19.54 3.60
N LYS A 386 12.07 19.68 4.24
CA LYS A 386 13.13 18.65 4.23
C LYS A 386 12.62 17.29 4.71
N VAL A 387 12.01 17.26 5.90
CA VAL A 387 11.47 16.02 6.50
C VAL A 387 10.40 15.39 5.62
N SER A 388 9.57 16.20 4.97
CA SER A 388 8.51 15.72 4.08
C SER A 388 9.08 15.14 2.78
N TYR A 389 10.10 15.79 2.20
CA TYR A 389 10.83 15.26 1.04
C TYR A 389 11.56 13.95 1.36
N GLU A 390 12.27 13.89 2.49
CA GLU A 390 12.96 12.65 2.92
C GLU A 390 11.95 11.52 3.15
N SER A 391 10.80 11.82 3.75
CA SER A 391 9.70 10.85 3.91
C SER A 391 9.18 10.34 2.56
N TYR A 392 9.07 11.21 1.55
CA TYR A 392 8.67 10.84 0.20
C TYR A 392 9.70 9.95 -0.48
N VAL A 393 10.99 10.28 -0.39
CA VAL A 393 12.08 9.47 -0.95
C VAL A 393 12.06 8.05 -0.36
N THR A 394 11.99 7.93 0.98
CA THR A 394 11.89 6.62 1.64
C THR A 394 10.63 5.85 1.23
N LEU A 395 9.50 6.55 1.03
CA LEU A 395 8.28 5.91 0.55
C LEU A 395 8.44 5.34 -0.86
N ILE A 396 9.02 6.10 -1.79
CA ILE A 396 9.29 5.63 -3.16
C ILE A 396 10.21 4.41 -3.16
N GLU A 397 11.28 4.43 -2.37
CA GLU A 397 12.18 3.28 -2.21
C GLU A 397 11.43 2.04 -1.67
N SER A 398 10.51 2.24 -0.71
CA SER A 398 9.72 1.14 -0.14
C SER A 398 8.66 0.56 -1.10
N LEU A 399 8.30 1.31 -2.14
CA LEU A 399 7.31 0.94 -3.15
C LEU A 399 7.93 0.32 -4.40
N GLU A 400 9.25 0.07 -4.41
CA GLU A 400 9.88 -0.64 -5.53
C GLU A 400 9.19 -1.99 -5.80
N PRO A 401 8.79 -2.27 -7.05
CA PRO A 401 8.14 -3.54 -7.39
C PRO A 401 9.04 -4.73 -7.11
N VAL A 402 8.51 -5.74 -6.41
CA VAL A 402 9.19 -7.01 -6.17
C VAL A 402 8.63 -8.11 -7.07
N THR A 403 9.53 -8.91 -7.65
CA THR A 403 9.15 -10.09 -8.43
C THR A 403 9.30 -11.34 -7.58
N SER A 404 8.18 -12.04 -7.38
CA SER A 404 8.14 -13.32 -6.67
C SER A 404 7.90 -14.47 -7.62
N CYS A 405 8.69 -15.54 -7.49
CA CYS A 405 8.38 -16.84 -8.11
C CYS A 405 7.35 -17.64 -7.31
N GLY A 406 6.95 -17.16 -6.13
CA GLY A 406 5.97 -17.70 -5.18
C GLY A 406 6.26 -19.11 -4.65
N PHE A 407 5.34 -19.58 -3.81
CA PHE A 407 5.52 -20.78 -2.99
C PHE A 407 5.79 -22.07 -3.80
N LEU A 408 6.66 -22.91 -3.26
CA LEU A 408 6.89 -24.29 -3.70
C LEU A 408 6.48 -25.25 -2.58
N GLU A 409 5.67 -26.24 -2.92
CA GLU A 409 5.22 -27.26 -1.96
C GLU A 409 6.36 -28.20 -1.57
N GLU A 410 6.33 -28.68 -0.33
CA GLU A 410 7.23 -29.73 0.13
C GLU A 410 6.84 -31.07 -0.50
N PRO A 411 7.78 -31.81 -1.11
CA PRO A 411 7.47 -33.09 -1.74
C PRO A 411 7.03 -34.12 -0.68
N LYS A 412 5.99 -34.90 -1.02
CA LYS A 412 5.59 -36.05 -0.19
C LYS A 412 6.79 -36.98 0.00
N ASN A 413 7.02 -37.43 1.24
CA ASN A 413 8.18 -38.24 1.60
C ASN A 413 9.54 -37.57 1.32
N GLY A 414 9.58 -36.23 1.32
CA GLY A 414 10.82 -35.47 1.27
C GLY A 414 10.77 -34.26 2.20
N LYS A 415 11.80 -33.42 2.08
CA LYS A 415 11.94 -32.17 2.81
C LYS A 415 12.28 -31.02 1.88
N LYS A 416 11.74 -29.84 2.18
CA LYS A 416 12.07 -28.57 1.52
C LYS A 416 12.91 -27.69 2.43
N LYS A 417 14.00 -27.11 1.92
CA LYS A 417 14.83 -26.12 2.59
C LYS A 417 14.86 -24.82 1.79
N GLY A 418 14.30 -23.76 2.38
CA GLY A 418 14.19 -22.43 1.78
C GLY A 418 12.77 -21.89 1.96
N ASN A 419 12.67 -20.66 2.45
CA ASN A 419 11.41 -19.97 2.76
C ASN A 419 11.39 -18.54 2.19
N PHE A 420 12.18 -18.31 1.14
CA PHE A 420 12.27 -17.05 0.42
C PHE A 420 11.93 -17.31 -1.04
N TYR A 421 11.18 -16.39 -1.67
CA TYR A 421 10.56 -16.65 -2.97
C TYR A 421 10.68 -15.46 -3.95
N LEU A 422 11.56 -14.49 -3.67
CA LEU A 422 11.88 -13.40 -4.61
C LEU A 422 13.05 -13.79 -5.51
N ILE A 423 13.35 -12.96 -6.52
CA ILE A 423 14.46 -13.17 -7.46
C ILE A 423 15.76 -13.56 -6.71
N GLY A 424 16.46 -14.56 -7.22
CA GLY A 424 17.70 -15.09 -6.65
C GLY A 424 17.49 -16.04 -5.47
N ALA A 425 16.26 -16.21 -4.99
CA ALA A 425 15.96 -17.21 -3.97
C ALA A 425 16.32 -18.62 -4.43
N LEU A 426 16.81 -19.43 -3.49
CA LEU A 426 17.24 -20.81 -3.73
C LEU A 426 16.50 -21.75 -2.77
N VAL A 427 15.83 -22.75 -3.34
CA VAL A 427 15.07 -23.77 -2.61
C VAL A 427 15.67 -25.14 -2.91
N ASN A 428 16.04 -25.87 -1.87
CA ASN A 428 16.62 -27.21 -1.96
C ASN A 428 15.64 -28.26 -1.48
N PHE A 429 15.60 -29.38 -2.18
CA PHE A 429 14.75 -30.52 -1.89
C PHE A 429 15.60 -31.75 -1.59
N THR A 430 15.14 -32.54 -0.64
CA THR A 430 15.76 -33.82 -0.26
C THR A 430 14.66 -34.85 -0.08
N CYS A 431 14.94 -36.13 -0.33
CA CYS A 431 13.99 -37.20 -0.07
C CYS A 431 14.30 -37.89 1.24
N ASN A 432 13.25 -38.34 1.93
CA ASN A 432 13.39 -39.17 3.13
C ASN A 432 13.99 -40.53 2.74
N GLN A 433 14.52 -41.24 3.74
CA GLN A 433 15.11 -42.56 3.53
C GLN A 433 14.14 -43.51 2.79
N GLY A 434 14.67 -44.30 1.85
CA GLY A 434 13.90 -45.23 1.01
C GLY A 434 13.19 -44.59 -0.20
N HIS A 435 13.43 -43.30 -0.45
CA HIS A 435 12.91 -42.59 -1.61
C HIS A 435 14.03 -41.90 -2.39
N VAL A 436 13.89 -41.87 -3.72
CA VAL A 436 14.80 -41.20 -4.65
C VAL A 436 14.15 -39.94 -5.17
N LEU A 437 14.97 -38.89 -5.31
CA LEU A 437 14.56 -37.61 -5.87
C LEU A 437 14.39 -37.73 -7.39
N SER A 438 13.22 -37.38 -7.87
CA SER A 438 12.89 -37.20 -9.28
C SER A 438 12.61 -35.72 -9.55
N GLY A 439 13.17 -35.16 -10.60
CA GLY A 439 13.14 -33.71 -10.89
C GLY A 439 14.36 -32.97 -10.36
N SER A 440 14.23 -31.66 -10.10
CA SER A 440 15.36 -30.83 -9.68
C SER A 440 15.56 -30.85 -8.17
N ALA A 441 16.79 -31.12 -7.72
CA ALA A 441 17.13 -31.05 -6.29
C ALA A 441 17.23 -29.61 -5.77
N THR A 442 17.47 -28.65 -6.66
CA THR A 442 17.56 -27.22 -6.34
C THR A 442 16.77 -26.43 -7.38
N ARG A 443 15.99 -25.45 -6.93
CA ARG A 443 15.27 -24.50 -7.77
C ARG A 443 15.65 -23.07 -7.38
N THR A 444 15.88 -22.24 -8.40
CA THR A 444 16.25 -20.82 -8.24
C THR A 444 15.17 -19.94 -8.83
N CYS A 445 14.80 -18.86 -8.13
CA CYS A 445 13.84 -17.90 -8.64
C CYS A 445 14.51 -16.99 -9.68
N LEU A 446 14.08 -17.09 -10.93
CA LEU A 446 14.66 -16.36 -12.05
C LEU A 446 14.07 -14.94 -12.14
N PRO A 447 14.75 -13.99 -12.81
CA PRO A 447 14.22 -12.66 -13.09
C PRO A 447 12.88 -12.66 -13.83
N THR A 448 12.55 -13.76 -14.53
CA THR A 448 11.26 -13.96 -15.21
C THR A 448 10.08 -14.17 -14.25
N GLY A 449 10.32 -14.28 -12.94
CA GLY A 449 9.29 -14.65 -11.97
C GLY A 449 8.92 -16.14 -12.00
N GLN A 450 9.75 -16.98 -12.63
CA GLN A 450 9.57 -18.43 -12.67
C GLN A 450 10.70 -19.15 -11.95
N TRP A 451 10.36 -20.31 -11.35
CA TRP A 451 11.36 -21.20 -10.78
C TRP A 451 12.10 -21.96 -11.87
N SER A 452 13.43 -22.04 -11.76
CA SER A 452 14.24 -22.90 -12.61
C SER A 452 13.95 -24.39 -12.36
N GLY A 453 14.30 -25.23 -13.34
CA GLY A 453 14.22 -26.68 -13.22
C GLY A 453 12.79 -27.23 -13.15
N GLU A 454 12.70 -28.53 -12.91
CA GLU A 454 11.46 -29.30 -12.95
C GLU A 454 10.88 -29.54 -11.55
N PRO A 455 9.56 -29.75 -11.43
CA PRO A 455 8.92 -30.14 -10.16
C PRO A 455 9.58 -31.36 -9.51
N THR A 456 9.74 -31.31 -8.19
CA THR A 456 10.45 -32.34 -7.43
C THR A 456 9.48 -33.34 -6.80
N PHE A 457 9.75 -34.63 -6.97
CA PHE A 457 9.00 -35.73 -6.36
C PHE A 457 9.95 -36.69 -5.66
N CYS A 458 9.49 -37.34 -4.58
CA CYS A 458 10.21 -38.41 -3.92
C CYS A 458 9.50 -39.74 -4.19
N ILE A 459 10.11 -40.58 -5.01
CA ILE A 459 9.55 -41.87 -5.43
C ILE A 459 10.19 -43.00 -4.62
N SER A 460 9.41 -43.99 -4.21
CA SER A 460 9.92 -45.13 -3.43
C SER A 460 10.90 -45.97 -4.24
N GLU A 461 12.02 -46.38 -3.65
CA GLU A 461 12.94 -47.37 -4.23
C GLU A 461 12.33 -48.78 -4.17
N ASN A 462 11.33 -49.08 -4.99
CA ASN A 462 10.74 -50.43 -5.03
C ASN A 462 11.49 -51.37 -5.99
N ILE A 463 12.82 -51.39 -5.88
CA ILE A 463 13.68 -52.25 -6.72
C ILE A 463 13.30 -53.72 -6.52
N LEU A 464 12.99 -54.13 -5.29
CA LEU A 464 12.61 -55.52 -4.99
C LEU A 464 11.28 -55.92 -5.65
N GLY A 465 10.27 -55.04 -5.63
CA GLY A 465 8.98 -55.29 -6.30
C GLY A 465 9.10 -55.34 -7.82
N ILE A 466 9.94 -54.47 -8.41
CA ILE A 466 10.22 -54.48 -9.86
C ILE A 466 10.97 -55.76 -10.26
N VAL A 467 11.98 -56.17 -9.49
CA VAL A 467 12.75 -57.40 -9.75
C VAL A 467 11.88 -58.65 -9.56
N LEU A 468 11.09 -58.74 -8.49
CA LEU A 468 10.17 -59.85 -8.27
C LEU A 468 9.07 -59.92 -9.34
N GLY A 469 8.48 -58.78 -9.71
CA GLY A 469 7.46 -58.70 -10.75
C GLY A 469 7.99 -59.11 -12.13
N THR A 470 9.20 -58.66 -12.48
CA THR A 470 9.85 -59.07 -13.75
C THR A 470 10.23 -60.55 -13.75
N LEU A 471 10.76 -61.09 -12.65
CA LEU A 471 11.05 -62.52 -12.53
C LEU A 471 9.79 -63.39 -12.65
N LEU A 472 8.67 -62.97 -12.02
CA LEU A 472 7.39 -63.67 -12.11
C LEU A 472 6.81 -63.61 -13.54
N ALA A 473 6.91 -62.48 -14.22
CA ALA A 473 6.47 -62.35 -15.60
C ALA A 473 7.29 -63.24 -16.55
N VAL A 474 8.62 -63.25 -16.40
CA VAL A 474 9.51 -64.11 -17.20
C VAL A 474 9.23 -65.59 -16.92
N PHE A 475 9.08 -65.98 -15.65
CA PHE A 475 8.73 -67.36 -15.28
C PHE A 475 7.39 -67.79 -15.90
N SER A 476 6.38 -66.92 -15.87
CA SER A 476 5.08 -67.18 -16.47
C SER A 476 5.18 -67.40 -17.99
N LEU A 477 5.96 -66.59 -18.68
CA LEU A 477 6.22 -66.74 -20.12
C LEU A 477 6.95 -68.05 -20.46
N VAL A 478 7.93 -68.44 -19.64
CA VAL A 478 8.65 -69.73 -19.81
C VAL A 478 7.68 -70.90 -19.61
N VAL A 479 6.84 -70.87 -18.57
CA VAL A 479 5.84 -71.93 -18.32
C VAL A 479 4.85 -72.03 -19.47
N ILE A 480 4.34 -70.91 -19.97
CA ILE A 480 3.46 -70.88 -21.15
C ILE A 480 4.18 -71.48 -22.36
N GLY A 481 5.43 -71.10 -22.62
CA GLY A 481 6.24 -71.65 -23.71
C GLY A 481 6.45 -73.16 -23.59
N VAL A 482 6.71 -73.67 -22.38
CA VAL A 482 6.85 -75.12 -22.12
C VAL A 482 5.53 -75.85 -22.35
N ILE A 483 4.41 -75.31 -21.87
CA ILE A 483 3.08 -75.89 -22.09
C ILE A 483 2.76 -75.96 -23.58
N LEU A 484 3.04 -74.89 -24.33
CA LEU A 484 2.85 -74.86 -25.79
C LEU A 484 3.71 -75.90 -26.50
N CYS A 485 5.00 -76.03 -26.13
CA CYS A 485 5.89 -77.05 -26.66
C CYS A 485 5.43 -78.49 -26.33
N LEU A 486 4.94 -78.74 -25.12
CA LEU A 486 4.41 -80.04 -24.71
C LEU A 486 3.10 -80.37 -25.45
N ASN A 487 2.26 -79.37 -25.69
CA ASN A 487 1.02 -79.53 -26.43
C ASN A 487 1.27 -79.78 -27.93
N GLU A 488 2.25 -79.09 -28.52
CA GLU A 488 2.73 -79.39 -29.88
C GLU A 488 3.27 -80.83 -30.00
N LYS A 489 4.07 -81.29 -29.03
CA LYS A 489 4.56 -82.67 -29.00
C LYS A 489 3.45 -83.70 -28.85
N ARG A 490 2.38 -83.37 -28.12
CA ARG A 490 1.17 -84.22 -28.03
C ARG A 490 0.33 -84.24 -29.30
N LEU A 491 0.33 -83.16 -30.08
CA LEU A 491 -0.39 -83.07 -31.35
C LEU A 491 0.36 -83.70 -32.54
N LYS A 492 1.67 -83.97 -32.38
CA LYS A 492 2.55 -84.63 -33.36
C LYS A 492 2.77 -86.14 -33.08
N MET A 493 2.21 -86.69 -32.00
CA MET A 493 2.03 -88.13 -31.75
C MET A 493 0.58 -88.50 -32.02
#